data_AF-A0A9Q9UVD0-F1
#
_entry.id   AF-A0A9Q9UVD0-F1
#
_cell.length_a   1.000
_cell.length_b   1.000
_cell.length_c   1.000
_cell.angle_alpha   90.00
_cell.angle_beta   90.00
_cell.angle_gamma   90.00
#
_symmetry.space_group_name_H-M   'P 1'
#
loop_
_entity.id
_entity.type
_entity.pdbx_description
1 polymer ?
#
loop_
_entity_poly.entity_id
_entity_poly.type
_entity_poly.pdbx_seq_one_letter_code
_entity_poly.pdbx_strand_id
1 'polypeptide(L)'
;MTLVPRPKAVELTGLSQTTLRKYAENGTIKCERTPSGYRLFDTVSLATLGKRQAPKPVTICYCLLSSSKQFDDLARQVAYMHSLFPEAEIIFDIGC
;
A
#
# COMPACT_ATOMS: atom_id res chain seq x y z
N MET A 1 3.71 -7.74 -16.62
CA MET A 1 4.08 -8.68 -15.54
C MET A 1 4.99 -9.73 -16.16
N THR A 2 6.22 -9.87 -15.69
CA THR A 2 7.17 -10.86 -16.25
C THR A 2 7.47 -11.88 -15.17
N LEU A 3 7.17 -13.14 -15.45
CA LEU A 3 7.34 -14.24 -14.51
C LEU A 3 8.63 -14.99 -14.82
N VAL A 4 9.50 -15.11 -13.83
CA VAL A 4 10.82 -15.74 -13.99
C VAL A 4 10.96 -17.01 -13.15
N PRO A 5 11.65 -18.04 -13.67
CA PRO A 5 11.98 -19.24 -12.91
C PRO A 5 12.91 -18.97 -11.72
N ARG A 6 12.96 -19.91 -10.77
CA ARG A 6 13.80 -19.82 -9.56
C ARG A 6 15.27 -19.47 -9.84
N PRO A 7 15.98 -20.11 -10.79
CA PRO A 7 17.39 -19.80 -11.05
C PRO A 7 17.60 -18.34 -11.41
N LYS A 8 16.72 -17.79 -12.25
CA LYS A 8 16.78 -16.39 -12.65
C LYS A 8 16.45 -15.45 -11.50
N ALA A 9 15.51 -15.82 -10.63
CA ALA A 9 15.20 -15.04 -9.43
C ALA A 9 16.40 -14.99 -8.45
N VAL A 10 17.17 -16.07 -8.33
CA VAL A 10 18.41 -16.12 -7.55
C VAL A 10 19.45 -15.17 -8.15
N GLU A 11 19.67 -15.21 -9.47
CA GLU A 11 20.59 -14.30 -10.16
C GLU A 11 20.22 -12.82 -9.95
N LEU A 12 18.92 -12.49 -10.00
CA LEU A 12 18.44 -11.11 -9.89
C LEU A 12 18.53 -10.55 -8.47
N THR A 13 18.31 -11.40 -7.45
CA THR A 13 18.21 -10.93 -6.05
C THR A 13 19.45 -11.26 -5.21
N GLY A 14 20.30 -12.18 -5.66
CA GLY A 14 21.40 -12.74 -4.88
C GLY A 14 20.94 -13.61 -3.69
N LEU A 15 19.63 -13.84 -3.54
CA LEU A 15 19.09 -14.61 -2.42
C LEU A 15 19.12 -16.10 -2.69
N SER A 16 19.30 -16.87 -1.61
CA SER A 16 19.25 -18.33 -1.68
C SER A 16 17.86 -18.84 -2.12
N GLN A 17 17.84 -20.03 -2.71
CA GLN A 17 16.60 -20.68 -3.16
C GLN A 17 15.63 -20.95 -2.00
N THR A 18 16.15 -21.23 -0.80
CA THR A 18 15.33 -21.46 0.39
C THR A 18 14.69 -20.16 0.88
N THR A 19 15.42 -19.04 0.84
CA THR A 19 14.90 -17.70 1.17
C THR A 19 13.78 -17.30 0.22
N LEU A 20 13.97 -17.45 -1.10
CA LEU A 20 12.94 -17.14 -2.09
C LEU A 20 11.67 -17.99 -1.89
N ARG A 21 11.83 -19.27 -1.54
CA ARG A 21 10.69 -20.14 -1.20
C ARG A 21 9.93 -19.63 0.03
N LYS A 22 10.64 -19.30 1.11
CA LYS A 22 10.03 -18.76 2.34
C LYS A 22 9.28 -17.46 2.07
N TYR A 23 9.87 -16.54 1.31
CA TYR A 23 9.25 -15.26 0.98
C TYR A 23 8.03 -15.40 0.06
N ALA A 24 8.03 -16.39 -0.84
CA ALA A 24 6.84 -16.74 -1.59
C ALA A 24 5.73 -17.35 -0.72
N GLU A 25 6.09 -18.21 0.25
CA GLU A 25 5.13 -18.81 1.19
C GLU A 25 4.53 -17.77 2.15
N ASN A 26 5.31 -16.78 2.57
CA ASN A 26 4.87 -15.69 3.44
C ASN A 26 4.18 -14.53 2.70
N GLY A 27 4.06 -14.61 1.37
CA GLY A 27 3.42 -13.56 0.54
C GLY A 27 4.24 -12.29 0.31
N THR A 28 5.49 -12.25 0.78
CA THR A 28 6.42 -11.12 0.55
C THR A 28 6.76 -10.95 -0.92
N ILE A 29 6.89 -12.06 -1.65
CA ILE A 29 7.14 -12.06 -3.10
C ILE A 29 5.94 -12.70 -3.80
N LYS A 30 5.43 -12.04 -4.83
CA LYS A 30 4.35 -12.60 -5.65
C LYS A 30 4.91 -13.75 -6.48
N CYS A 31 4.29 -14.92 -6.36
CA CYS A 31 4.63 -16.09 -7.15
C CYS A 31 3.38 -16.76 -7.71
N GLU A 32 3.50 -17.31 -8.90
CA GLU A 32 2.47 -18.15 -9.52
C GLU A 32 2.96 -19.59 -9.62
N ARG A 33 2.03 -20.53 -9.45
CA ARG A 33 2.31 -21.96 -9.65
C ARG A 33 1.80 -22.36 -11.01
N THR A 34 2.69 -22.91 -11.82
CA THR A 34 2.28 -23.61 -13.05
C THR A 34 1.46 -24.85 -12.70
N PRO A 35 0.65 -25.38 -13.63
CA PRO A 35 -0.08 -26.64 -13.44
C PRO A 35 0.84 -27.81 -13.05
N SER A 36 2.11 -27.77 -13.48
CA SER A 36 3.15 -28.74 -13.11
C SER A 36 3.71 -28.55 -11.69
N GLY A 37 3.24 -27.57 -10.92
CA GLY A 37 3.71 -27.27 -9.55
C GLY A 37 4.97 -26.42 -9.47
N TYR A 38 5.54 -25.97 -10.60
CA TYR A 38 6.72 -25.11 -10.60
C TYR A 38 6.35 -23.66 -10.23
N ARG A 39 7.16 -23.03 -9.38
CA ARG A 39 6.96 -21.63 -8.94
C ARG A 39 7.66 -20.66 -9.90
N LEU A 40 6.90 -19.71 -10.43
CA LEU A 40 7.41 -18.57 -11.18
C LEU A 40 7.26 -17.30 -10.32
N PHE A 41 8.28 -16.46 -10.31
CA PHE A 41 8.38 -15.28 -9.46
C PHE A 41 8.19 -14.03 -10.30
N ASP A 42 7.41 -13.07 -9.79
CA ASP A 42 7.21 -11.79 -10.49
C ASP A 42 8.43 -10.88 -10.35
N THR A 43 8.99 -10.42 -11.46
CA THR A 43 10.18 -9.57 -11.47
C THR A 43 9.99 -8.24 -10.76
N VAL A 44 8.77 -7.67 -10.78
CA VAL A 44 8.49 -6.41 -10.09
C VAL A 44 8.58 -6.61 -8.59
N SER A 45 7.94 -7.66 -8.07
CA SER A 45 8.00 -8.01 -6.66
C SER A 45 9.44 -8.28 -6.17
N LEU A 46 10.26 -8.95 -7.01
CA LEU A 46 11.69 -9.16 -6.74
C LEU A 46 12.49 -7.86 -6.70
N ALA A 47 12.24 -6.93 -7.64
CA ALA A 47 12.93 -5.63 -7.70
C ALA A 47 12.53 -4.67 -6.57
N THR A 48 11.32 -4.85 -6.00
CA THR A 48 10.84 -4.11 -4.83
C THR A 48 11.25 -4.74 -3.50
N LEU A 49 11.88 -5.93 -3.52
CA LEU A 49 12.28 -6.64 -2.32
C LEU A 49 13.29 -5.81 -1.50
N GLY A 50 12.98 -5.58 -0.22
CA GLY A 50 13.81 -4.74 0.67
C GLY A 50 13.63 -3.23 0.48
N LYS A 51 12.95 -2.78 -0.59
CA LYS A 51 12.45 -1.41 -0.68
C LYS A 51 11.20 -1.35 0.17
N ARG A 52 11.29 -0.79 1.38
CA ARG A 52 10.10 -0.32 2.09
C ARG A 52 9.37 0.58 1.09
N GLN A 53 8.18 0.19 0.66
CA GLN A 53 7.28 1.10 0.00
C GLN A 53 7.13 2.26 0.98
N ALA A 54 7.66 3.43 0.62
CA ALA A 54 7.42 4.61 1.41
C ALA A 54 5.90 4.70 1.56
N PRO A 55 5.37 4.84 2.79
CA PRO A 55 3.94 4.98 2.96
C PRO A 55 3.48 6.08 2.01
N LYS A 56 2.44 5.79 1.24
CA LYS A 56 1.89 6.79 0.32
C LYS A 56 1.56 8.02 1.17
N PRO A 57 2.05 9.22 0.83
CA PRO A 57 1.72 10.41 1.60
C PRO A 57 0.20 10.56 1.62
N VAL A 58 -0.38 10.62 2.82
CA VAL A 58 -1.81 10.85 3.03
C VAL A 58 -1.97 12.31 3.42
N THR A 59 -2.92 12.99 2.78
CA THR A 59 -3.32 14.35 3.18
C THR A 59 -4.47 14.22 4.15
N ILE A 60 -4.38 14.86 5.31
CA ILE A 60 -5.44 14.87 6.31
C ILE A 60 -5.90 16.32 6.48
N CYS A 61 -7.20 16.56 6.31
CA CYS A 61 -7.82 17.84 6.68
C CYS A 61 -8.50 17.67 8.04
N TYR A 62 -7.97 18.36 9.04
CA TYR A 62 -8.55 18.38 10.38
C TYR A 62 -9.49 19.56 10.56
N CYS A 63 -10.73 19.30 10.96
CA CYS A 63 -11.75 20.32 11.20
C CYS A 63 -12.16 20.31 12.68
N LEU A 64 -12.12 21.47 13.36
CA LEU A 64 -12.55 21.59 14.75
C LEU A 64 -13.77 22.50 14.84
N LEU A 65 -14.84 22.03 15.48
CA LEU A 65 -15.99 22.86 15.84
C LEU A 65 -15.89 23.30 17.29
N SER A 66 -16.33 24.52 17.58
CA SER A 66 -16.35 25.04 18.96
C SER A 66 -17.59 24.65 19.75
N SER A 67 -18.64 24.17 19.09
CA SER A 67 -19.87 23.67 19.72
C SER A 67 -20.63 22.75 18.77
N SER A 68 -21.38 21.79 19.32
CA SER A 68 -22.27 20.89 18.57
C SER A 68 -23.35 21.63 17.77
N LYS A 69 -23.71 22.86 18.15
CA LYS A 69 -24.66 23.71 17.41
C LYS A 69 -24.14 24.11 16.01
N GLN A 70 -22.85 23.97 15.76
CA GLN A 70 -22.22 24.30 14.47
C GLN A 70 -22.11 23.09 13.54
N PHE A 71 -22.74 21.97 13.86
CA PHE A 71 -22.65 20.75 13.06
C PHE A 71 -23.13 20.92 11.61
N ASP A 72 -24.16 21.73 11.38
CA ASP A 72 -24.63 22.03 10.01
C ASP A 72 -23.60 22.85 9.21
N ASP A 73 -22.70 23.58 9.88
CA ASP A 73 -21.59 24.29 9.26
C ASP A 73 -20.45 23.32 8.87
N LEU A 74 -20.27 22.23 9.63
CA LEU A 74 -19.26 21.20 9.36
C LEU A 74 -19.43 20.59 7.98
N ALA A 75 -20.67 20.28 7.58
CA ALA A 75 -20.93 19.70 6.26
C ALA A 75 -20.44 20.63 5.12
N ARG A 76 -20.62 21.94 5.27
CA ARG A 76 -20.11 22.94 4.32
C ARG A 76 -18.59 23.03 4.34
N GLN A 77 -17.97 22.99 5.53
CA GLN A 77 -16.51 23.00 5.67
C GLN A 77 -15.87 21.75 5.06
N VAL A 78 -16.43 20.57 5.31
CA VAL A 78 -16.01 19.28 4.72
C VAL A 78 -16.07 19.33 3.20
N ALA A 79 -17.19 19.80 2.64
CA ALA A 79 -17.35 19.93 1.19
C ALA A 79 -16.33 20.89 0.58
N TYR A 80 -16.06 22.01 1.26
CA TYR A 80 -15.03 22.95 0.83
C TYR A 80 -13.62 22.34 0.88
N MET A 81 -13.28 21.63 1.97
CA MET A 81 -11.98 20.97 2.09
C MET A 81 -11.78 19.90 1.02
N HIS A 82 -12.81 19.10 0.70
CA HIS A 82 -12.73 18.14 -0.41
C HIS A 82 -12.63 18.80 -1.78
N SER A 83 -13.16 20.01 -1.97
CA SER A 83 -12.99 20.73 -3.24
C SER A 83 -11.54 21.17 -3.47
N LEU A 84 -10.80 21.47 -2.40
CA LEU A 84 -9.38 21.83 -2.45
C LEU A 84 -8.46 20.60 -2.41
N PHE A 85 -8.85 19.58 -1.64
CA PHE A 85 -8.10 18.35 -1.40
C PHE A 85 -9.01 17.13 -1.61
N PRO A 86 -9.26 16.71 -2.86
CA PRO A 86 -10.21 15.64 -3.17
C PRO A 86 -9.91 14.30 -2.51
N GLU A 87 -8.62 13.98 -2.38
CA GLU A 87 -8.11 12.71 -1.83
C GLU A 87 -7.79 12.80 -0.34
N ALA A 88 -8.10 13.92 0.33
CA ALA A 88 -7.80 14.09 1.75
C ALA A 88 -8.79 13.31 2.62
N GLU A 89 -8.27 12.69 3.67
CA GLU A 89 -9.09 12.15 4.75
C GLU A 89 -9.53 13.30 5.66
N ILE A 90 -10.82 13.38 5.95
CA ILE A 90 -11.35 14.38 6.86
C ILE A 90 -11.46 13.78 8.26
N ILE A 91 -10.79 14.42 9.21
CA ILE A 91 -10.93 14.13 10.63
C ILE A 91 -11.56 15.36 11.27
N PHE A 92 -12.53 15.17 12.16
CA PHE A 92 -13.12 16.29 12.87
C PHE A 92 -13.32 16.01 14.36
N ASP A 93 -13.38 17.09 15.13
CA ASP A 93 -13.66 17.07 16.56
C ASP A 93 -14.63 18.22 16.92
N ILE A 94 -15.37 18.06 18.01
CA ILE A 94 -16.36 19.01 18.49
C ILE A 94 -16.02 19.38 19.93
N GLY A 95 -15.53 20.60 20.13
CA GLY A 95 -15.42 21.22 21.44
C GLY A 95 -16.81 21.44 22.04
N CYS A 96 -16.93 21.18 23.35
CA CYS A 96 -18.17 21.20 24.13
C CYS A 96 -18.98 22.50 23.99
#